data_AF-C3NLJ7-F1
#
_entry.id   AF-C3NLJ7-F1
#
_cell.length_a   1.000
_cell.length_b   1.000
_cell.length_c   1.000
_cell.angle_alpha   90.00
_cell.angle_beta   90.00
_cell.angle_gamma   90.00
#
_symmetry.space_group_name_H-M   'P 1'
#
loop_
_entity.id
_entity.type
_entity.pdbx_description
1 polymer ?
#
loop_
_entity_poly.entity_id
_entity_poly.type
_entity_poly.pdbx_seq_one_letter_code
_entity_poly.pdbx_strand_id
1 'polypeptide(L)'
;MEAPVAGIDVSKDKLVVYFQGKFYEFTNDRQGFERVKQVLQKGCKVGIESNGVYHINLAKYLGKEYDVRVINLLVLKKFKDFRGKKSDKNDAKKLAELVANMGSELTK
;
A
#
# COMPACT_ATOMS: atom_id res chain seq x y z
N MET A 1 11.83 -5.23 -16.99
CA MET A 1 10.53 -4.61 -16.63
C MET A 1 10.53 -4.42 -15.13
N GLU A 2 10.20 -3.23 -14.64
CA GLU A 2 10.05 -3.01 -13.20
C GLU A 2 8.87 -3.83 -12.65
N ALA A 3 9.01 -4.34 -11.43
CA ALA A 3 7.94 -5.10 -10.79
C ALA A 3 6.68 -4.23 -10.63
N PRO A 4 5.46 -4.76 -10.85
CA PRO A 4 4.24 -4.02 -10.57
C PRO A 4 4.22 -3.53 -9.12
N VAL A 5 3.57 -2.40 -8.89
CA VAL A 5 3.47 -1.77 -7.56
C VAL A 5 2.02 -1.60 -7.15
N ALA A 6 1.77 -1.84 -5.86
CA ALA A 6 0.48 -1.59 -5.22
C ALA A 6 0.67 -0.69 -4.00
N GLY A 7 -0.36 0.07 -3.68
CA GLY A 7 -0.44 0.82 -2.43
C GLY A 7 -1.78 0.55 -1.75
N ILE A 8 -1.75 0.37 -0.44
CA ILE A 8 -2.92 0.00 0.36
C ILE A 8 -3.02 0.96 1.55
N ASP A 9 -4.06 1.77 1.53
CA ASP A 9 -4.49 2.54 2.69
C ASP A 9 -5.35 1.65 3.60
N VAL A 10 -5.03 1.62 4.89
CA VAL A 10 -5.64 0.67 5.85
C VAL A 10 -6.33 1.43 6.97
N SER A 11 -7.63 1.19 7.09
CA SER A 11 -8.43 1.63 8.23
C SER A 11 -8.87 0.43 9.06
N LYS A 12 -9.62 0.67 10.15
CA LYS A 12 -10.19 -0.39 10.99
C LYS A 12 -10.99 -1.40 10.17
N ASP A 13 -11.88 -0.92 9.30
CA ASP A 13 -12.90 -1.75 8.65
C ASP A 13 -12.68 -1.92 7.14
N LYS A 14 -11.83 -1.08 6.53
CA LYS A 14 -11.68 -0.98 5.07
C LYS A 14 -10.22 -0.94 4.62
N LEU A 15 -9.96 -1.59 3.50
CA LEU A 15 -8.73 -1.55 2.72
C LEU A 15 -9.01 -0.83 1.40
N VAL A 16 -8.28 0.26 1.11
CA VAL A 16 -8.33 0.92 -0.20
C VAL A 16 -7.05 0.61 -0.94
N VAL A 17 -7.18 -0.13 -2.05
CA VAL A 17 -6.05 -0.62 -2.85
C VAL A 17 -5.97 0.19 -4.13
N TYR A 18 -4.77 0.67 -4.44
CA TYR A 18 -4.39 1.16 -5.76
C TYR A 18 -3.45 0.17 -6.42
N PHE A 19 -3.81 -0.32 -7.61
CA PHE A 19 -2.98 -1.23 -8.40
C PHE A 19 -3.19 -1.00 -9.90
N GLN A 20 -2.10 -0.83 -10.64
CA GLN A 20 -2.10 -0.67 -12.11
C GLN A 20 -3.14 0.35 -12.64
N GLY A 21 -3.23 1.52 -11.98
CA GLY A 21 -4.15 2.59 -12.41
C GLY A 21 -5.60 2.45 -11.92
N LYS A 22 -5.94 1.37 -11.21
CA LYS A 22 -7.29 1.11 -10.70
C LYS A 22 -7.37 1.16 -9.18
N PHE A 23 -8.57 1.46 -8.68
CA PHE A 23 -8.90 1.44 -7.26
C PHE A 23 -9.84 0.30 -6.92
N TYR A 24 -9.59 -0.33 -5.78
CA TYR A 24 -10.41 -1.40 -5.22
C TYR A 24 -10.64 -1.11 -3.74
N GLU A 25 -11.80 -1.52 -3.23
CA GLU A 25 -12.15 -1.39 -1.81
C GLU A 25 -12.60 -2.75 -1.28
N PHE A 26 -12.02 -3.16 -0.15
CA PHE A 26 -12.30 -4.43 0.52
C PHE A 26 -12.46 -4.23 2.03
N THR A 27 -13.00 -5.22 2.71
CA THR A 27 -13.05 -5.24 4.18
C THR A 27 -11.68 -5.54 4.78
N ASN A 28 -11.38 -4.99 5.95
CA ASN A 28 -10.16 -5.33 6.69
C ASN A 28 -10.35 -6.60 7.52
N ASP A 29 -10.58 -7.71 6.83
CA ASP A 29 -10.75 -9.04 7.39
C ASP A 29 -10.14 -10.11 6.48
N ARG A 30 -10.24 -11.38 6.89
CA ARG A 30 -9.69 -12.50 6.15
C ARG A 30 -10.23 -12.61 4.71
N GLN A 31 -11.50 -12.29 4.48
CA GLN A 31 -12.13 -12.34 3.16
C GLN A 31 -11.58 -11.22 2.27
N GLY A 32 -11.48 -10.00 2.79
CA GLY A 32 -10.87 -8.88 2.07
C GLY A 32 -9.41 -9.16 1.73
N PHE A 33 -8.65 -9.83 2.60
CA PHE A 33 -7.27 -10.19 2.33
C PHE A 33 -7.13 -11.15 1.14
N GLU A 34 -8.04 -12.11 0.99
CA GLU A 34 -8.07 -12.98 -0.19
C GLU A 34 -8.42 -12.21 -1.46
N ARG A 35 -9.38 -11.27 -1.37
CA ARG A 35 -9.74 -10.41 -2.51
C ARG A 35 -8.57 -9.54 -2.96
N VAL A 36 -7.76 -9.03 -2.02
CA VAL A 36 -6.52 -8.32 -2.35
C VAL A 36 -5.60 -9.23 -3.19
N LYS A 37 -5.38 -10.48 -2.76
CA LYS A 37 -4.54 -11.43 -3.51
C LYS A 37 -5.06 -11.77 -4.91
N GLN A 38 -6.39 -11.80 -5.08
CA GLN A 38 -7.00 -12.03 -6.39
C GLN A 38 -6.75 -10.88 -7.37
N VAL A 39 -6.56 -9.66 -6.86
CA VAL A 39 -6.26 -8.47 -7.67
C VAL A 39 -4.76 -8.31 -7.91
N LEU A 40 -3.93 -8.57 -6.89
CA LEU A 40 -2.48 -8.34 -6.98
C LEU A 40 -1.74 -9.47 -7.70
N GLN A 41 -0.96 -9.12 -8.72
CA GLN A 41 -0.02 -10.04 -9.35
C GLN A 41 1.06 -10.48 -8.35
N LYS A 42 1.35 -11.79 -8.28
CA LYS A 42 2.44 -12.34 -7.44
C LYS A 42 3.77 -11.64 -7.72
N GLY A 43 4.54 -11.39 -6.66
CA GLY A 43 5.84 -10.73 -6.75
C GLY A 43 5.79 -9.21 -6.95
N CYS A 44 4.62 -8.57 -6.87
CA CYS A 44 4.52 -7.11 -6.85
C CYS A 44 5.05 -6.53 -5.53
N LYS A 45 5.52 -5.28 -5.57
CA LYS A 45 5.86 -4.52 -4.36
C LYS A 45 4.58 -3.88 -3.80
N VAL A 46 4.38 -3.94 -2.48
CA VAL A 46 3.16 -3.48 -1.84
C VAL A 46 3.50 -2.49 -0.73
N GLY A 47 3.11 -1.22 -0.89
CA GLY A 47 3.16 -0.22 0.16
C GLY A 47 1.90 -0.27 1.03
N ILE A 48 2.04 -0.41 2.35
CA ILE A 48 0.91 -0.46 3.28
C ILE A 48 1.00 0.70 4.27
N GLU A 49 -0.09 1.46 4.43
CA GLU A 49 -0.14 2.55 5.42
C GLU A 49 -0.08 2.01 6.86
N SER A 50 0.67 2.68 7.74
CA SER A 50 0.92 2.22 9.12
C SER A 50 0.28 3.10 10.22
N ASN A 51 -0.85 3.74 9.96
CA ASN A 51 -1.50 4.57 10.98
C ASN A 51 -2.25 3.69 12.02
N GLY A 52 -1.59 3.43 13.15
CA GLY A 52 -2.13 2.54 14.19
C GLY A 52 -1.90 1.06 13.89
N VAL A 53 -2.66 0.17 14.53
CA VAL A 53 -2.38 -1.29 14.55
C VAL A 53 -3.04 -2.09 13.42
N TYR A 54 -3.99 -1.50 12.69
CA TYR A 54 -4.88 -2.24 11.78
C TYR A 54 -4.18 -2.89 10.57
N HIS A 55 -3.01 -2.38 10.20
CA HIS A 55 -2.20 -2.90 9.10
C HIS A 55 -1.46 -4.21 9.41
N ILE A 56 -1.25 -4.53 10.70
CA ILE A 56 -0.36 -5.62 11.14
C ILE A 56 -0.77 -6.96 10.55
N ASN A 57 -2.07 -7.27 10.58
CA ASN A 57 -2.59 -8.55 10.10
C ASN A 57 -2.49 -8.66 8.58
N LEU A 58 -2.83 -7.59 7.85
CA LEU A 58 -2.69 -7.54 6.39
C LEU A 58 -1.22 -7.68 5.96
N ALA A 59 -0.31 -6.95 6.61
CA ALA A 59 1.12 -6.99 6.29
C ALA A 59 1.70 -8.39 6.51
N LYS A 60 1.36 -9.05 7.63
CA LYS A 60 1.75 -10.45 7.88
C LYS A 60 1.15 -11.43 6.85
N TYR A 61 -0.08 -11.18 6.42
CA TYR A 61 -0.76 -12.02 5.46
C TYR A 61 -0.11 -11.95 4.07
N LEU A 62 0.13 -10.74 3.57
CA LEU A 62 0.71 -10.50 2.25
C LEU A 62 2.23 -10.75 2.21
N GLY A 63 2.95 -10.53 3.30
CA GLY A 63 4.41 -10.69 3.35
C GLY A 63 4.93 -12.11 3.04
N LYS A 64 4.02 -13.10 2.95
CA LYS A 64 4.35 -14.46 2.51
C LYS A 64 4.56 -14.58 1.00
N GLU A 65 4.01 -13.66 0.20
CA GLU A 65 3.94 -13.77 -1.27
C GLU A 65 4.35 -12.47 -2.01
N TYR A 66 4.47 -11.35 -1.31
CA TYR A 66 4.73 -10.03 -1.88
C TYR A 66 5.86 -9.30 -1.14
N ASP A 67 6.56 -8.39 -1.81
CA ASP A 67 7.53 -7.48 -1.16
C ASP A 67 6.76 -6.35 -0.46
N VAL A 68 6.41 -6.58 0.81
CA VAL A 68 5.62 -5.65 1.60
C VAL A 68 6.51 -4.61 2.29
N ARG A 69 6.18 -3.33 2.09
CA ARG A 69 6.78 -2.18 2.76
C ARG A 69 5.72 -1.46 3.58
N VAL A 70 5.90 -1.45 4.90
CA VAL A 70 5.02 -0.73 5.82
C VAL A 70 5.52 0.71 5.95
N ILE A 71 4.67 1.69 5.66
CA ILE A 71 5.06 3.09 5.51
C ILE A 71 4.12 3.99 6.31
N ASN A 72 4.70 4.88 7.10
CA ASN A 72 3.95 5.92 7.80
C ASN A 72 3.84 7.19 6.95
N LEU A 73 2.71 7.37 6.25
CA LEU A 73 2.47 8.57 5.45
C LEU A 73 2.34 9.84 6.29
N LEU A 74 1.88 9.77 7.54
CA LEU A 74 1.78 10.97 8.39
C LEU A 74 3.15 11.58 8.66
N VAL A 75 4.17 10.74 8.87
CA VAL A 75 5.55 11.21 9.03
C VAL A 75 6.03 11.86 7.73
N LEU A 76 5.86 11.20 6.58
CA LEU A 76 6.31 11.74 5.29
C LEU A 76 5.62 13.06 4.91
N LYS A 77 4.32 13.20 5.23
CA LYS A 77 3.55 14.44 5.02
C LYS A 77 4.04 15.62 5.87
N LYS A 78 4.75 15.38 6.97
CA LYS A 78 5.37 16.45 7.77
C LYS A 78 6.70 16.94 7.18
N PHE A 79 7.39 16.11 6.41
CA PHE A 79 8.71 16.43 5.83
C PHE A 79 8.66 16.86 4.37
N LYS A 80 7.56 16.57 3.66
CA LYS A 80 7.33 17.03 2.28
C LYS A 80 6.06 17.88 2.25
N ASP A 81 6.11 19.00 1.54
CA ASP A 81 4.94 19.86 1.27
C ASP A 81 3.92 19.09 0.39
N PHE A 82 3.12 18.25 1.03
CA PHE A 82 2.15 17.39 0.37
C PHE A 82 0.90 18.20 0.00
N ARG A 83 0.98 18.95 -1.09
CA ARG A 83 -0.18 19.67 -1.64
C ARG A 83 -1.21 18.68 -2.18
N GLY A 84 -2.46 18.77 -1.72
CA GLY A 84 -3.59 17.98 -2.24
C GLY A 84 -4.61 17.54 -1.17
N LYS A 85 -5.84 17.26 -1.62
CA LYS A 85 -6.93 16.81 -0.73
C LYS A 85 -6.60 15.43 -0.14
N LYS A 86 -6.70 15.31 1.19
CA LYS A 86 -6.57 14.02 1.90
C LYS A 86 -7.73 13.11 1.51
N SER A 87 -7.43 11.90 1.04
CA SER A 87 -8.39 10.83 0.81
C SER A 87 -7.68 9.48 0.79
N ASP A 88 -8.38 8.42 1.21
CA ASP A 88 -7.88 7.05 1.23
C ASP A 88 -7.32 6.63 -0.16
N LYS A 89 -8.00 7.04 -1.25
CA LYS A 89 -7.56 6.78 -2.62
C LYS A 89 -6.25 7.50 -2.97
N ASN A 90 -6.11 8.76 -2.56
CA ASN A 90 -4.87 9.49 -2.81
C ASN A 90 -3.71 8.90 -2.01
N ASP A 91 -3.96 8.47 -0.77
CA ASP A 91 -2.96 7.86 0.10
C ASP A 91 -2.52 6.48 -0.43
N ALA A 92 -3.46 5.64 -0.88
CA ALA A 92 -3.16 4.39 -1.57
C ALA A 92 -2.32 4.60 -2.84
N LYS A 93 -2.66 5.59 -3.69
CA LYS A 93 -1.87 5.90 -4.88
C LYS A 93 -0.44 6.33 -4.54
N LYS A 94 -0.28 7.23 -3.57
CA LYS A 94 1.03 7.73 -3.12
C LYS A 94 1.91 6.62 -2.55
N LEU A 95 1.33 5.65 -1.85
CA LEU A 95 2.07 4.48 -1.37
C LEU A 95 2.68 3.68 -2.52
N ALA A 96 1.90 3.44 -3.59
CA ALA A 96 2.40 2.75 -4.79
C ALA A 96 3.55 3.52 -5.45
N GLU A 97 3.43 4.85 -5.56
CA GLU A 97 4.48 5.72 -6.09
C GLU A 97 5.74 5.70 -5.20
N LEU A 98 5.59 5.69 -3.88
CA LEU A 98 6.72 5.62 -2.95
C LEU A 98 7.48 4.30 -3.07
N VAL A 99 6.78 3.15 -3.10
CA VAL A 99 7.46 1.85 -3.22
C VAL A 99 8.08 1.61 -4.60
N ALA A 100 7.57 2.25 -5.64
CA ALA A 100 8.24 2.28 -6.96
C ALA A 100 9.62 2.95 -6.85
N ASN A 101 9.68 4.11 -6.19
CA ASN A 101 10.91 4.90 -6.05
C ASN A 101 11.89 4.35 -5.00
N MET A 102 11.45 3.59 -3.99
CA MET A 102 12.37 2.98 -3.01
C MET A 102 13.33 1.95 -3.61
N GLY A 103 13.07 1.46 -4.83
CA GLY A 103 13.97 0.55 -5.54
C GLY A 103 15.13 1.24 -6.26
N SER A 104 15.11 2.56 -6.43
CA SER A 104 16.11 3.30 -7.23
C SER A 104 17.15 4.06 -6.41
N GLU A 105 16.96 4.21 -5.09
CA GLU A 105 17.86 4.97 -4.21
C GLU A 105 18.87 4.13 -3.41
N LEU A 106 18.88 2.79 -3.55
CA LEU A 106 19.78 1.89 -2.80
C LEU A 106 20.75 1.07 -3.68
N THR A 107 20.96 1.49 -4.94
CA THR A 107 21.90 0.85 -5.88
C THR A 107 22.98 1.79 -6.43
N LYS A 108 23.42 2.77 -5.62
CA LYS A 108 24.68 3.49 -5.85
C LYS A 108 25.60 3.35 -4.67
#